data_AF-A0A432G501-F1
#
_entry.id   AF-A0A432G501-F1
#
_cell.length_a   1.000
_cell.length_b   1.000
_cell.length_c   1.000
_cell.angle_alpha   90.00
_cell.angle_beta   90.00
_cell.angle_gamma   90.00
#
_symmetry.space_group_name_H-M   'P 1'
#
loop_
_entity.id
_entity.type
_entity.pdbx_description
1 polymer ?
#
loop_
_entity_poly.entity_id
_entity_poly.type
_entity_poly.pdbx_seq_one_letter_code
_entity_poly.pdbx_strand_id
1 'polypeptide(L)'
;MSHQLSQADQEQYRRDGFFFPLRIFSAEEAAGHREQLENIEAQQGPMHYRTKPYLLMKSASEIARNPVLLDVVESLLGPDILLWDSAY
;
A
#
# COMPACT_ATOMS: atom_id res chain seq x y z
N MET A 1 -2.08 12.35 -12.20
CA MET A 1 -3.55 12.46 -12.31
C MET A 1 -4.10 11.98 -10.98
N SER A 2 -5.10 12.64 -10.41
CA SER A 2 -5.65 12.21 -9.11
C SER A 2 -6.63 11.05 -9.32
N HIS A 3 -6.35 9.91 -8.68
CA HIS A 3 -7.16 8.69 -8.73
C HIS A 3 -8.14 8.63 -7.55
N GLN A 4 -9.14 9.51 -7.53
CA GLN A 4 -10.14 9.53 -6.47
C GLN A 4 -11.21 8.44 -6.67
N LEU A 5 -11.68 7.86 -5.57
CA LEU A 5 -12.84 6.97 -5.60
C LEU A 5 -14.10 7.73 -6.02
N SER A 6 -14.96 7.06 -6.79
CA SER A 6 -16.28 7.60 -7.10
C SER A 6 -17.12 7.71 -5.82
N GLN A 7 -18.14 8.57 -5.83
CA GLN A 7 -19.05 8.68 -4.68
C GLN A 7 -19.73 7.34 -4.34
N ALA A 8 -20.01 6.53 -5.37
CA ALA A 8 -20.61 5.20 -5.18
C ALA A 8 -19.64 4.25 -4.47
N ASP A 9 -18.36 4.28 -4.83
CA ASP A 9 -17.32 3.46 -4.19
C ASP A 9 -17.04 3.90 -2.76
N GLN A 10 -17.04 5.21 -2.50
CA GLN A 10 -16.91 5.74 -1.14
C GLN A 10 -18.11 5.33 -0.25
N GLU A 11 -19.32 5.30 -0.82
CA GLU A 11 -20.50 4.83 -0.10
C GLU A 11 -20.46 3.31 0.14
N GLN A 12 -19.98 2.54 -0.84
CA GLN A 12 -19.73 1.11 -0.69
C GLN A 12 -18.72 0.86 0.45
N TYR A 13 -17.61 1.59 0.48
CA TYR A 13 -16.62 1.52 1.56
C TYR A 13 -17.24 1.83 2.93
N ARG A 14 -18.03 2.91 3.05
CA ARG A 14 -18.68 3.28 4.31
C ARG A 14 -19.66 2.22 4.80
N ARG A 15 -20.42 1.60 3.90
CA ARG A 15 -21.42 0.58 4.24
C ARG A 15 -20.78 -0.76 4.58
N ASP A 16 -19.80 -1.20 3.80
CA ASP A 16 -19.29 -2.57 3.86
C ASP A 16 -17.97 -2.66 4.66
N GLY A 17 -17.32 -1.53 4.94
CA GLY A 17 -16.08 -1.43 5.71
C GLY A 17 -14.81 -1.71 4.91
N PHE A 18 -14.92 -1.94 3.60
CA PHE A 18 -13.79 -2.21 2.70
C PHE A 18 -14.11 -1.80 1.26
N PHE A 19 -13.07 -1.61 0.44
CA PHE A 19 -13.17 -1.42 -1.01
C PHE A 19 -12.17 -2.34 -1.72
N PHE A 20 -12.64 -3.14 -2.67
CA PHE A 20 -11.79 -3.94 -3.54
C PHE A 20 -12.50 -4.24 -4.87
N PRO A 21 -11.77 -4.48 -5.98
CA PRO A 21 -10.30 -4.45 -6.09
C PRO A 21 -9.75 -3.04 -6.36
N LEU A 22 -8.55 -2.76 -5.83
CA LEU A 22 -7.73 -1.59 -6.22
C LEU A 22 -6.41 -2.06 -6.82
N ARG A 23 -6.14 -1.67 -8.07
CA ARG A 23 -4.91 -2.01 -8.78
C ARG A 23 -3.91 -0.86 -8.63
N ILE A 24 -2.87 -1.06 -7.81
CA ILE A 24 -1.81 -0.06 -7.59
C ILE A 24 -0.52 -0.33 -8.37
N PHE A 25 -0.35 -1.55 -8.89
CA PHE A 25 0.80 -2.02 -9.66
C PHE A 25 0.38 -2.95 -10.79
N SER A 26 1.12 -2.95 -11.89
CA SER A 26 1.12 -4.06 -12.84
C SER A 26 1.59 -5.37 -12.17
N ALA A 27 1.36 -6.49 -12.84
CA ALA A 27 1.83 -7.79 -12.35
C ALA A 27 3.37 -7.86 -12.27
N GLU A 28 4.07 -7.19 -13.18
CA GLU A 28 5.53 -7.13 -13.24
C GLU A 28 6.10 -6.32 -12.06
N GLU A 29 5.57 -5.11 -11.82
CA GLU A 29 5.98 -4.29 -10.67
C GLU A 29 5.72 -5.01 -9.34
N ALA A 30 4.57 -5.67 -9.21
CA ALA A 30 4.25 -6.46 -8.03
C ALA A 30 5.23 -7.63 -7.84
N ALA A 31 5.68 -8.28 -8.93
CA ALA A 31 6.69 -9.33 -8.87
C ALA A 31 8.06 -8.78 -8.45
N GLY A 32 8.47 -7.62 -8.94
CA GLY A 32 9.72 -6.97 -8.53
C GLY A 32 9.73 -6.56 -7.05
N HIS A 33 8.62 -6.07 -6.51
CA HIS A 33 8.50 -5.78 -5.07
C HIS A 33 8.60 -7.05 -4.21
N ARG A 34 8.02 -8.16 -4.68
CA ARG A 34 8.09 -9.47 -4.04
C ARG A 34 9.53 -10.00 -4.02
N GLU A 35 10.23 -9.94 -5.14
CA GLU A 35 11.62 -10.40 -5.23
C GLU A 35 12.53 -9.63 -4.24
N GLN A 36 12.33 -8.32 -4.09
CA GLN A 36 13.08 -7.52 -3.11
C GLN A 36 12.83 -7.97 -1.66
N LEU A 37 11.59 -8.32 -1.31
CA LEU A 37 11.26 -8.87 0.00
C LEU A 37 11.96 -10.21 0.21
N GLU A 38 11.81 -11.14 -0.74
CA GLU A 38 12.36 -12.50 -0.68
C GLU A 38 13.90 -12.47 -0.58
N ASN A 39 14.56 -11.56 -1.29
CA ASN A 39 16.01 -11.36 -1.22
C ASN A 39 16.48 -10.88 0.17
N ILE A 40 15.69 -10.05 0.85
CA ILE A 40 15.99 -9.60 2.21
C ILE A 40 15.73 -10.74 3.19
N GLU A 41 14.64 -11.49 3.04
CA GLU A 41 14.33 -12.64 3.88
C GLU A 41 15.39 -13.73 3.80
N ALA A 42 15.96 -13.96 2.62
CA ALA A 42 17.07 -14.89 2.42
C ALA A 42 18.34 -14.52 3.22
N GLN A 43 18.53 -13.22 3.53
CA GLN A 43 19.72 -12.72 4.22
C GLN A 43 19.50 -12.47 5.71
N GLN A 44 18.32 -12.00 6.09
CA GLN A 44 18.00 -11.48 7.44
C GLN A 44 16.99 -12.36 8.18
N GLY A 45 16.48 -13.41 7.53
CA GLY A 45 15.37 -14.20 8.01
C GLY A 45 14.02 -13.52 7.79
N PRO A 46 12.93 -14.14 8.26
CA PRO A 46 11.58 -13.71 7.93
C PRO A 46 11.23 -12.28 8.38
N MET A 47 10.45 -11.57 7.56
CA MET A 47 10.10 -10.16 7.83
C MET A 47 8.76 -9.93 8.54
N HIS A 48 7.95 -10.96 8.77
CA HIS A 48 6.59 -10.85 9.34
C HIS A 48 6.49 -10.32 10.78
N TYR A 49 7.61 -10.23 11.52
CA TYR A 49 7.67 -9.58 12.85
C TYR A 49 8.40 -8.23 12.83
N ARG A 50 8.79 -7.74 11.66
CA ARG A 50 9.51 -6.47 11.52
C ARG A 50 8.48 -5.37 11.25
N THR A 51 8.33 -4.47 12.21
CA THR A 51 7.43 -3.32 12.08
C THR A 51 8.08 -2.22 11.25
N LYS A 52 7.24 -1.41 10.59
CA LYS A 52 7.66 -0.25 9.79
C LYS A 52 8.80 -0.54 8.78
N PRO A 53 8.73 -1.63 7.97
CA PRO A 53 9.74 -1.93 6.95
C PRO A 53 10.00 -0.77 5.99
N TYR A 54 9.05 0.14 5.76
CA TYR A 54 9.25 1.35 4.93
C TYR A 54 10.38 2.27 5.41
N LEU A 55 10.85 2.13 6.66
CA LEU A 55 12.00 2.89 7.17
C LEU A 55 13.34 2.37 6.66
N LEU A 56 13.42 1.08 6.30
CA LEU A 56 14.68 0.42 5.92
C LEU A 56 14.64 -0.20 4.52
N MET A 57 13.45 -0.48 3.99
CA MET A 57 13.24 -1.16 2.72
C MET A 57 12.63 -0.19 1.70
N LYS A 58 13.37 0.02 0.60
CA LYS A 58 12.90 0.83 -0.53
C LYS A 58 11.58 0.32 -1.09
N SER A 59 11.45 -1.00 -1.29
CA SER A 59 10.22 -1.66 -1.72
C SER A 59 9.00 -1.26 -0.87
N ALA A 60 9.05 -1.45 0.46
CA ALA A 60 7.95 -1.10 1.35
C ALA A 60 7.63 0.41 1.32
N SER A 61 8.66 1.26 1.25
CA SER A 61 8.51 2.70 1.11
C SER A 61 7.79 3.11 -0.17
N GLU A 62 8.14 2.49 -1.31
CA GLU A 62 7.52 2.78 -2.61
C GLU A 62 6.05 2.34 -2.64
N ILE A 63 5.74 1.19 -2.07
CA ILE A 63 4.35 0.71 -1.92
C ILE A 63 3.54 1.68 -1.08
N ALA A 64 4.05 2.05 0.10
CA ALA A 64 3.33 2.93 1.02
C ALA A 64 3.16 4.37 0.50
N ARG A 65 3.99 4.79 -0.46
CA ARG A 65 3.92 6.11 -1.13
C ARG A 65 3.35 6.05 -2.54
N ASN A 66 2.72 4.94 -2.92
CA ASN A 66 2.14 4.79 -4.24
C ASN A 66 1.03 5.85 -4.46
N PRO A 67 1.11 6.67 -5.52
CA PRO A 67 0.18 7.79 -5.70
C PRO A 67 -1.28 7.33 -5.89
N VAL A 68 -1.51 6.20 -6.55
CA VAL A 68 -2.87 5.65 -6.73
C VAL A 68 -3.46 5.22 -5.38
N LEU A 69 -2.64 4.61 -4.52
CA LEU A 69 -3.05 4.26 -3.16
C LEU A 69 -3.37 5.51 -2.34
N LEU A 70 -2.49 6.51 -2.37
CA LEU A 70 -2.67 7.74 -1.58
C LEU A 70 -3.89 8.53 -2.05
N ASP A 71 -4.10 8.73 -3.35
CA ASP A 71 -5.30 9.41 -3.88
C ASP A 71 -6.61 8.75 -3.41
N VAL A 72 -6.64 7.41 -3.40
CA VAL A 72 -7.81 6.65 -2.93
C VAL A 72 -8.00 6.80 -1.43
N VAL A 73 -6.94 6.68 -0.63
CA VAL A 73 -7.00 6.84 0.83
C VAL A 73 -7.41 8.27 1.20
N GLU A 74 -6.87 9.28 0.53
CA GLU A 74 -7.22 10.69 0.72
C GLU A 74 -8.70 10.96 0.41
N SER A 75 -9.26 10.28 -0.60
CA SER A 75 -10.70 10.40 -0.90
C SER A 75 -11.62 9.85 0.21
N LEU A 76 -11.08 9.01 1.10
CA LEU A 76 -11.82 8.42 2.22
C LEU A 76 -11.56 9.13 3.55
N LEU A 77 -10.31 9.51 3.84
CA LEU A 77 -9.88 10.03 5.14
C LEU A 77 -9.62 11.54 5.15
N GLY A 78 -9.55 12.17 3.97
CA GLY A 78 -9.08 13.54 3.80
C GLY A 78 -7.59 13.62 3.44
N PRO A 79 -7.09 14.82 3.08
CA PRO A 79 -5.76 15.00 2.51
C PRO A 79 -4.61 14.81 3.51
N ASP A 80 -4.86 15.01 4.81
CA ASP A 80 -3.84 14.98 5.85
C ASP A 80 -3.69 13.56 6.44
N ILE A 81 -3.06 12.67 5.67
CA ILE A 81 -2.84 11.28 6.06
C ILE A 81 -1.42 11.02 6.58
N LEU A 82 -1.32 10.17 7.62
CA LEU A 82 -0.06 9.75 8.21
C LEU A 82 0.16 8.26 7.98
N LEU A 83 1.30 7.90 7.37
CA LEU A 83 1.80 6.52 7.39
C LEU A 83 2.28 6.18 8.81
N TRP A 84 1.34 5.73 9.63
CA TRP A 84 1.61 5.39 11.01
C TRP A 84 2.35 4.06 11.14
N ASP A 85 1.98 3.01 10.40
CA ASP A 85 2.59 1.70 10.50
C ASP A 85 2.47 0.88 9.20
N SER A 86 3.25 -0.20 9.12
CA SER A 86 3.13 -1.21 8.06
C SER A 86 3.76 -2.54 8.53
N ALA A 87 3.30 -3.65 7.96
CA ALA A 87 3.92 -4.97 8.10
C ALA A 87 3.77 -5.77 6.80
N TYR A 88 4.53 -6.85 6.68
CA TYR A 88 4.39 -7.86 5.63
C TYR A 88 3.52 -9.03 6.11
#